data_AF-A0A7R7EJG7-F1
#
_entry.id   AF-A0A7R7EJG7-F1
#
_cell.length_a   1.000
_cell.length_b   1.000
_cell.length_c   1.000
_cell.angle_alpha   90.00
_cell.angle_beta   90.00
_cell.angle_gamma   90.00
#
_symmetry.space_group_name_H-M   'P 1'
#
loop_
_entity.id
_entity.type
_entity.pdbx_description
1 polymer ?
#
loop_
_entity_poly.entity_id
_entity_poly.type
_entity_poly.pdbx_seq_one_letter_code
_entity_poly.pdbx_strand_id
1 'polypeptide(L)'
;MKNLRFDFVIHWIYAIIWALLAISGFSLISAKFGWMIGFDFKMADMIHRINAALFVLITFISIIYEVIRKIKNDDKTKPWFIIGRSGYQLFNFIVSLLLIVSGALIWICMEFNFKALALALTVHEYISYVALGSVIWHIYKKTHILAWPKKKAVNINNK
;
A
#
# COMPACT_ATOMS: atom_id res chain seq x y z
N MET A 1 20.06 18.32 14.98
CA MET A 1 19.54 17.11 14.32
C MET A 1 18.24 17.48 13.61
N LYS A 2 18.11 17.27 12.29
CA LYS A 2 16.86 17.58 11.57
C LYS A 2 15.77 16.61 12.06
N ASN A 3 14.68 17.14 12.62
CA ASN A 3 13.53 16.33 13.04
C ASN A 3 13.01 15.51 11.84
N LEU A 4 13.08 14.19 11.96
CA LEU A 4 12.58 13.28 10.93
C LEU A 4 11.08 13.48 10.78
N ARG A 5 10.62 13.78 9.56
CA ARG A 5 9.21 14.11 9.33
C ARG A 5 8.36 12.85 9.46
N PHE A 6 7.31 12.92 10.29
CA PHE A 6 6.36 11.82 10.48
C PHE A 6 5.80 11.25 9.15
N ASP A 7 5.46 12.11 8.19
CA ASP A 7 4.92 11.67 6.90
C ASP A 7 5.92 10.86 6.07
N PHE A 8 7.21 11.09 6.25
CA PHE A 8 8.26 10.31 5.61
C PHE A 8 8.44 8.95 6.29
N VAL A 9 8.46 8.92 7.63
CA VAL A 9 8.62 7.69 8.42
C VAL A 9 7.48 6.71 8.15
N ILE A 10 6.24 7.21 8.30
CA ILE A 10 5.05 6.38 8.17
C ILE A 10 4.95 5.78 6.76
N HIS A 11 5.34 6.54 5.72
CA HIS A 11 5.38 6.08 4.34
C HIS A 11 6.24 4.83 4.16
N TRP A 12 7.46 4.85 4.66
CA TRP A 12 8.39 3.74 4.49
C TRP A 12 8.02 2.53 5.34
N ILE A 13 7.54 2.75 6.57
CA ILE A 13 7.00 1.65 7.39
C ILE A 13 5.83 0.99 6.66
N TYR A 14 4.91 1.79 6.12
CA TYR A 14 3.79 1.30 5.35
C TYR A 14 4.24 0.54 4.10
N ALA A 15 5.22 1.06 3.35
CA ALA A 15 5.74 0.40 2.16
C ALA A 15 6.39 -0.96 2.48
N ILE A 16 7.13 -1.07 3.58
CA ILE A 16 7.73 -2.33 4.03
C ILE A 16 6.64 -3.34 4.40
N ILE A 17 5.66 -2.94 5.21
CA ILE A 17 4.54 -3.82 5.60
C ILE A 17 3.76 -4.26 4.35
N TRP A 18 3.48 -3.34 3.43
CA TRP A 18 2.79 -3.64 2.19
C TRP A 18 3.59 -4.62 1.32
N ALA A 19 4.91 -4.47 1.22
CA ALA A 19 5.76 -5.41 0.47
C ALA A 19 5.72 -6.81 1.08
N LEU A 20 5.79 -6.93 2.41
CA LEU A 20 5.67 -8.21 3.10
C LEU A 20 4.30 -8.85 2.90
N LEU A 21 3.23 -8.05 2.91
CA LEU A 21 1.87 -8.50 2.59
C LEU A 21 1.74 -8.99 1.15
N ALA A 22 2.29 -8.25 0.19
CA ALA A 22 2.25 -8.64 -1.21
C ALA A 22 3.01 -9.96 -1.43
N ILE A 23 4.24 -10.08 -0.92
CA ILE A 23 5.05 -11.30 -1.07
C ILE A 23 4.34 -12.51 -0.45
N SER A 24 3.88 -12.38 0.80
CA SER A 24 3.19 -13.48 1.49
C SER A 24 1.82 -13.80 0.86
N GLY A 25 1.04 -12.79 0.48
CA GLY A 25 -0.30 -12.94 -0.11
C GLY A 25 -0.28 -13.54 -1.51
N PHE A 26 0.59 -13.06 -2.40
CA PHE A 26 0.72 -13.65 -3.73
C PHE A 26 1.28 -15.06 -3.71
N SER A 27 2.08 -15.40 -2.69
CA SER A 27 2.52 -16.78 -2.48
C SER A 27 1.37 -17.72 -2.10
N LEU A 28 0.29 -17.20 -1.50
CA LEU A 28 -0.90 -17.96 -1.10
C LEU A 28 -1.94 -18.11 -2.23
N ILE A 29 -1.96 -17.19 -3.20
CA ILE A 29 -2.95 -17.20 -4.30
C ILE A 29 -2.79 -18.42 -5.22
N SER A 30 -1.57 -18.87 -5.48
CA SER A 30 -1.33 -20.02 -6.36
C SER A 30 0.02 -20.68 -6.09
N ALA A 31 0.07 -22.01 -6.22
CA ALA A 31 1.31 -22.77 -6.23
C ALA A 31 2.34 -22.22 -7.24
N LYS A 32 1.89 -21.57 -8.32
CA LYS A 32 2.77 -20.90 -9.29
C LYS A 32 3.69 -19.85 -8.66
N PHE A 33 3.26 -19.21 -7.58
CA PHE A 33 4.01 -18.17 -6.88
C PHE A 33 4.59 -18.64 -5.54
N GLY A 34 4.34 -19.89 -5.14
CA GLY A 34 4.83 -20.46 -3.87
C GLY A 34 6.35 -20.42 -3.71
N TRP A 35 7.10 -20.37 -4.83
CA TRP A 35 8.57 -20.26 -4.80
C TRP A 35 9.08 -19.00 -4.08
N MET A 36 8.30 -17.92 -3.98
CA MET A 36 8.71 -16.67 -3.31
C MET A 36 9.00 -16.84 -1.81
N ILE A 37 8.53 -17.94 -1.23
CA ILE A 37 8.71 -18.32 0.19
C ILE A 37 9.18 -19.78 0.33
N GLY A 38 9.70 -20.38 -0.73
CA GLY A 38 10.12 -21.78 -0.72
C GLY A 38 8.98 -22.79 -0.55
N PHE A 39 7.77 -22.43 -0.99
CA PHE A 39 6.53 -23.25 -0.89
C PHE A 39 6.07 -23.55 0.54
N ASP A 40 6.56 -22.81 1.54
CA ASP A 40 6.07 -22.91 2.92
C ASP A 40 4.79 -22.08 3.10
N PHE A 41 3.65 -22.63 2.66
CA PHE A 41 2.35 -21.95 2.74
C PHE A 41 1.91 -21.63 4.17
N LYS A 42 2.35 -22.41 5.16
CA LYS A 42 2.04 -22.17 6.57
C LYS A 42 2.77 -20.93 7.07
N MET A 43 4.06 -20.81 6.75
CA MET A 43 4.83 -19.60 7.03
C MET A 43 4.23 -18.39 6.30
N ALA A 44 3.82 -18.55 5.03
CA ALA A 44 3.15 -17.50 4.27
C ALA A 44 1.91 -16.96 4.99
N ASP A 45 1.00 -17.85 5.39
CA ASP A 45 -0.26 -17.50 6.05
C ASP A 45 0.01 -16.78 7.37
N MET A 46 0.96 -17.29 8.17
CA MET A 46 1.36 -16.65 9.42
C MET A 46 1.93 -15.23 9.19
N ILE A 47 2.88 -15.07 8.28
CA ILE A 47 3.48 -13.78 7.95
C ILE A 47 2.40 -12.82 7.41
N HIS A 48 1.53 -13.30 6.54
CA HIS A 48 0.47 -12.49 5.94
C HIS A 48 -0.48 -11.95 7.01
N ARG A 49 -0.97 -12.80 7.90
CA ARG A 49 -1.90 -12.41 8.97
C ARG A 49 -1.27 -11.44 9.97
N ILE A 50 -0.03 -11.67 10.38
CA ILE A 50 0.69 -10.77 11.29
C ILE A 50 0.86 -9.39 10.63
N ASN A 51 1.33 -9.34 9.39
CA ASN A 51 1.50 -8.08 8.68
C ASN A 51 0.17 -7.41 8.33
N ALA A 52 -0.92 -8.19 8.16
CA ALA A 52 -2.26 -7.64 7.94
C ALA A 52 -2.74 -6.88 9.18
N ALA A 53 -2.53 -7.42 10.38
CA ALA A 53 -2.84 -6.71 11.62
C ALA A 53 -2.05 -5.39 11.76
N LEU A 54 -0.75 -5.43 11.45
CA LEU A 54 0.09 -4.22 11.46
C LEU A 54 -0.35 -3.21 10.39
N PHE A 55 -0.73 -3.68 9.21
CA PHE A 55 -1.23 -2.87 8.10
C PHE A 55 -2.54 -2.17 8.45
N VAL A 56 -3.47 -2.89 9.08
CA VAL A 56 -4.71 -2.33 9.61
C VAL A 56 -4.39 -1.21 10.61
N LEU A 57 -3.52 -1.48 11.59
CA LEU A 57 -3.14 -0.52 12.62
C LEU A 57 -2.53 0.75 12.03
N ILE A 58 -1.52 0.62 11.16
CA ILE A 58 -0.84 1.78 10.55
C ILE A 58 -1.76 2.57 9.61
N THR A 59 -2.70 1.88 8.95
CA THR A 59 -3.73 2.52 8.11
C THR A 59 -4.65 3.36 8.98
N PHE A 60 -5.16 2.82 10.10
CA PHE A 60 -6.00 3.59 11.02
C PHE A 60 -5.26 4.77 11.67
N ILE A 61 -4.00 4.59 12.09
CA ILE A 61 -3.16 5.69 12.59
C ILE A 61 -3.06 6.79 11.53
N SER A 62 -2.85 6.43 10.26
CA SER A 62 -2.75 7.37 9.16
C SER A 62 -4.08 8.10 8.89
N ILE A 63 -5.21 7.41 8.97
CA ILE A 63 -6.55 8.00 8.85
C ILE A 63 -6.79 9.01 9.98
N ILE A 64 -6.58 8.59 11.24
CA ILE A 64 -6.76 9.43 12.42
C ILE A 64 -5.88 10.68 12.31
N TYR A 65 -4.63 10.52 11.88
CA TYR A 65 -3.72 11.63 11.67
C TYR A 65 -4.25 12.63 10.63
N GLU A 66 -4.75 12.15 9.49
CA GLU A 66 -5.35 13.01 8.45
C GLU A 66 -6.59 13.75 8.96
N VAL A 67 -7.45 13.07 9.71
CA VAL A 67 -8.65 13.64 10.33
C VAL A 67 -8.27 14.74 11.33
N ILE A 68 -7.36 14.47 12.26
CA ILE A 68 -6.88 15.46 13.24
C ILE A 68 -6.26 16.66 12.54
N ARG A 69 -5.44 16.44 11.49
CA ARG A 69 -4.82 17.53 10.73
C ARG A 69 -5.88 18.45 10.11
N LYS A 70 -6.97 17.87 9.61
CA LYS A 70 -8.09 18.61 9.04
C LYS A 70 -8.95 19.33 10.06
N ILE A 71 -9.18 18.74 11.23
CA ILE A 71 -9.82 19.45 12.37
C ILE A 71 -8.99 20.68 12.77
N LYS A 72 -7.66 20.58 12.69
CA LYS A 72 -6.73 21.68 12.99
C LYS A 72 -6.53 22.66 11.82
N ASN A 73 -7.29 22.55 10.73
CA ASN A 73 -7.16 23.37 9.51
C ASN A 73 -5.72 23.44 8.96
N ASP A 74 -4.93 22.36 9.11
CA ASP A 74 -3.58 22.30 8.54
C ASP A 74 -3.64 21.78 7.10
N ASP A 75 -3.56 22.74 6.17
CA ASP A 75 -3.58 22.51 4.72
C ASP A 75 -2.20 22.34 4.10
N LYS A 76 -1.14 22.21 4.91
CA LYS A 76 0.20 21.96 4.39
C LYS A 76 0.24 20.64 3.63
N THR A 77 0.83 20.69 2.44
CA THR A 77 1.01 19.51 1.60
C THR A 77 2.01 18.55 2.25
N LYS A 78 1.61 17.27 2.35
CA LYS A 78 2.46 16.20 2.86
C LYS A 78 2.81 15.24 1.73
N PRO A 79 3.91 15.49 0.99
CA PRO A 79 4.21 14.78 -0.25
C PRO A 79 4.48 13.29 -0.08
N TRP A 80 4.80 12.85 1.15
CA TRP A 80 5.08 11.44 1.48
C TRP A 80 3.90 10.74 2.15
N PHE A 81 2.86 11.48 2.54
CA PHE A 81 1.77 10.87 3.31
C PHE A 81 0.95 9.90 2.44
N ILE A 82 0.49 8.81 3.05
CA ILE A 82 -0.05 7.64 2.33
C ILE A 82 -1.54 7.81 2.00
N ILE A 83 -2.25 8.57 2.83
CA ILE A 83 -3.71 8.76 2.77
C ILE A 83 -4.01 10.23 2.53
N GLY A 84 -5.04 10.52 1.74
CA GLY A 84 -5.37 11.89 1.36
C GLY A 84 -6.66 11.96 0.57
N ARG A 85 -7.07 13.19 0.22
CA ARG A 85 -8.38 13.47 -0.40
C ARG A 85 -8.39 13.37 -1.92
N SER A 86 -7.23 13.23 -2.57
CA SER A 86 -7.15 13.23 -4.03
C SER A 86 -5.95 12.44 -4.57
N GLY A 87 -5.98 12.15 -5.87
CA GLY A 87 -4.91 11.48 -6.58
C GLY A 87 -4.59 10.08 -6.03
N TYR A 88 -3.30 9.74 -6.02
CA TYR A 88 -2.83 8.43 -5.56
C TYR A 88 -3.09 8.17 -4.07
N GLN A 89 -3.12 9.23 -3.24
CA GLN A 89 -3.38 9.09 -1.81
C GLN A 89 -4.84 8.67 -1.52
N LEU A 90 -5.80 9.20 -2.28
CA LEU A 90 -7.20 8.78 -2.20
C LEU A 90 -7.38 7.36 -2.72
N PHE A 91 -6.76 7.05 -3.86
CA PHE A 91 -6.77 5.71 -4.41
C PHE A 91 -6.24 4.69 -3.40
N ASN A 92 -5.07 4.96 -2.82
CA ASN A 92 -4.44 4.07 -1.84
C ASN A 92 -5.30 3.91 -0.58
N PHE A 93 -5.96 4.98 -0.13
CA PHE A 93 -6.93 4.91 0.98
C PHE A 93 -8.09 3.95 0.68
N ILE A 94 -8.75 4.12 -0.47
CA ILE A 94 -9.90 3.27 -0.85
C ILE A 94 -9.47 1.81 -1.00
N VAL A 95 -8.38 1.56 -1.72
CA VAL A 95 -7.85 0.20 -1.93
C VAL A 95 -7.46 -0.45 -0.60
N SER A 96 -6.82 0.27 0.31
CA SER A 96 -6.48 -0.23 1.65
C SER A 96 -7.72 -0.66 2.42
N LEU A 97 -8.78 0.16 2.41
CA LEU A 97 -10.02 -0.17 3.10
C LEU A 97 -10.68 -1.41 2.49
N LEU A 98 -10.72 -1.52 1.17
CA LEU A 98 -11.28 -2.69 0.51
C LEU A 98 -10.50 -3.97 0.83
N LEU A 99 -9.16 -3.90 0.86
CA LEU A 99 -8.32 -5.03 1.28
C LEU A 99 -8.55 -5.41 2.73
N ILE A 100 -8.69 -4.44 3.64
CA ILE A 100 -8.98 -4.68 5.06
C ILE A 100 -10.33 -5.36 5.22
N VAL A 101 -11.38 -4.83 4.60
CA VAL A 101 -12.74 -5.38 4.71
C VAL A 101 -12.81 -6.79 4.11
N SER A 102 -12.28 -7.00 2.91
CA SER A 102 -12.27 -8.31 2.27
C SER A 102 -11.41 -9.32 3.04
N GLY A 103 -10.26 -8.91 3.58
CA GLY A 103 -9.41 -9.76 4.43
C GLY A 103 -10.09 -10.17 5.74
N ALA A 104 -10.79 -9.23 6.38
CA ALA A 104 -11.58 -9.53 7.59
C ALA A 104 -12.73 -10.50 7.30
N LEU A 105 -13.42 -10.34 6.15
CA LEU A 105 -14.46 -11.27 5.72
C LEU A 105 -13.91 -12.68 5.45
N ILE A 106 -12.74 -12.79 4.81
CA ILE A 106 -12.07 -14.10 4.63
C ILE A 106 -11.82 -14.76 5.98
N TRP A 107 -11.29 -14.01 6.94
CA TRP A 107 -10.98 -14.53 8.27
C TRP A 107 -12.24 -15.03 8.99
N ILE A 108 -13.30 -14.23 8.99
CA ILE A 108 -14.53 -14.53 9.75
C ILE A 108 -15.35 -15.62 9.06
N CYS A 109 -15.46 -15.60 7.74
CA CYS A 109 -16.36 -16.51 7.01
C CYS A 109 -15.75 -17.88 6.71
N MET A 110 -14.45 -18.09 7.01
CA MET A 110 -13.72 -19.32 6.65
C MET A 110 -14.40 -20.60 7.15
N GLU A 111 -15.07 -20.55 8.30
CA GLU A 111 -15.67 -21.72 8.95
C GLU A 111 -17.20 -21.78 8.82
N PHE A 112 -17.86 -20.68 8.41
CA PHE A 112 -19.31 -20.52 8.58
C PHE A 112 -20.08 -20.19 7.30
N ASN A 113 -19.45 -19.60 6.28
CA ASN A 113 -20.17 -19.17 5.07
C ASN A 113 -19.28 -19.19 3.82
N PHE A 114 -19.28 -20.33 3.13
CA PHE A 114 -18.48 -20.55 1.91
C PHE A 114 -18.83 -19.60 0.75
N LYS A 115 -20.07 -19.14 0.64
CA LYS A 115 -20.46 -18.18 -0.43
C LYS A 115 -19.83 -16.81 -0.17
N ALA A 116 -19.95 -16.32 1.07
CA ALA A 116 -19.33 -15.06 1.48
C ALA A 116 -17.79 -15.15 1.41
N LEU A 117 -17.22 -16.28 1.82
CA LEU A 117 -15.79 -16.56 1.71
C LEU A 117 -15.31 -16.50 0.25
N ALA A 118 -16.00 -17.17 -0.68
CA ALA A 118 -15.62 -17.19 -2.10
C ALA A 118 -15.66 -15.79 -2.72
N LEU A 119 -16.68 -15.00 -2.40
CA LEU A 119 -16.76 -13.61 -2.84
C LEU A 119 -15.63 -12.77 -2.24
N ALA A 120 -15.38 -12.90 -0.94
CA ALA A 120 -14.34 -12.16 -0.24
C ALA A 120 -12.94 -12.49 -0.79
N LEU A 121 -12.63 -13.77 -1.02
CA LEU A 121 -11.40 -14.23 -1.66
C LEU A 121 -11.24 -13.61 -3.05
N THR A 122 -12.27 -13.72 -3.89
CA THR A 122 -12.26 -13.19 -5.25
C THR A 122 -11.98 -11.69 -5.25
N VAL A 123 -12.72 -10.92 -4.44
CA VAL A 123 -12.55 -9.48 -4.34
C VAL A 123 -11.16 -9.13 -3.78
N HIS A 124 -10.70 -9.82 -2.74
CA HIS A 124 -9.39 -9.57 -2.13
C HIS A 124 -8.25 -9.80 -3.12
N GLU A 125 -8.33 -10.88 -3.90
CA GLU A 125 -7.35 -11.21 -4.94
C GLU A 125 -7.32 -10.17 -6.06
N TYR A 126 -8.47 -9.85 -6.67
CA TYR A 126 -8.53 -8.86 -7.75
C TYR A 126 -8.04 -7.47 -7.31
N ILE A 127 -8.42 -7.04 -6.11
CA ILE A 127 -7.97 -5.77 -5.55
C ILE A 127 -6.46 -5.81 -5.27
N SER A 128 -5.92 -6.96 -4.84
CA SER A 128 -4.49 -7.13 -4.64
C SER A 128 -3.70 -6.95 -5.95
N TYR A 129 -4.19 -7.50 -7.07
CA TYR A 129 -3.58 -7.26 -8.38
C TYR A 129 -3.63 -5.79 -8.81
N VAL A 130 -4.77 -5.13 -8.61
CA VAL A 130 -4.90 -3.69 -8.88
C VAL A 130 -3.94 -2.88 -8.00
N ALA A 131 -3.83 -3.22 -6.72
CA ALA A 131 -2.90 -2.58 -5.78
C ALA A 131 -1.45 -2.78 -6.23
N LEU A 132 -1.04 -4.00 -6.59
CA LEU A 132 0.30 -4.28 -7.08
C LEU A 132 0.65 -3.48 -8.33
N GLY A 133 -0.22 -3.51 -9.35
CA GLY A 133 -0.03 -2.73 -10.57
C GLY A 133 0.09 -1.23 -10.29
N SER A 134 -0.73 -0.71 -9.36
CA SER A 134 -0.69 0.70 -8.96
C SER A 134 0.61 1.10 -8.25
N VAL A 135 1.17 0.22 -7.41
CA VAL A 135 2.42 0.46 -6.69
C VAL A 135 3.60 0.43 -7.66
N ILE A 136 3.63 -0.53 -8.59
CA ILE A 136 4.64 -0.57 -9.65
C ILE A 136 4.59 0.72 -10.47
N TRP A 137 3.39 1.15 -10.88
CA TRP A 137 3.20 2.41 -11.60
C TRP A 137 3.64 3.63 -10.76
N HIS A 138 3.32 3.66 -9.47
CA HIS A 138 3.73 4.72 -8.56
C HIS A 138 5.25 4.84 -8.48
N ILE A 139 5.95 3.71 -8.29
CA ILE A 139 7.42 3.65 -8.24
C ILE A 139 8.00 4.08 -9.59
N TYR A 140 7.49 3.53 -10.69
CA TYR A 140 7.94 3.88 -12.05
C TYR A 140 7.85 5.39 -12.30
N LYS A 141 6.73 6.01 -11.97
CA LYS A 141 6.56 7.46 -12.13
C LYS A 141 7.59 8.24 -11.30
N LYS A 142 7.84 7.81 -10.05
CA LYS A 142 8.79 8.48 -9.15
C LYS A 142 10.23 8.33 -9.61
N THR A 143 10.64 7.17 -10.12
CA THR A 143 12.00 6.95 -10.64
C THR A 143 12.25 7.77 -11.91
N HIS A 144 11.26 7.88 -12.81
CA HIS A 144 11.41 8.65 -14.06
C HIS A 144 11.35 10.16 -13.85
N ILE A 145 10.63 10.64 -12.83
CA ILE A 145 10.68 12.05 -12.42
C ILE A 145 12.05 12.41 -11.85
N LEU A 146 12.71 11.51 -11.11
CA LEU A 146 14.04 11.73 -10.54
C LEU A 146 15.16 11.61 -11.58
N ALA A 147 14.96 10.83 -12.65
CA ALA A 147 15.97 10.59 -13.68
C ALA A 147 16.08 11.70 -14.75
N TRP A 148 15.26 12.75 -14.71
CA TRP A 148 15.18 13.72 -15.81
C TRP A 148 15.61 15.16 -15.46
N PRO A 149 16.91 15.48 -15.37
CA PRO A 149 17.38 16.83 -15.64
C PRO A 149 17.44 17.03 -17.15
N LYS A 150 16.41 17.64 -17.77
CA LYS A 150 16.63 18.27 -19.10
C LYS A 150 17.63 19.37 -18.82
N LYS A 151 18.90 19.19 -19.21
CA LYS A 151 19.84 20.31 -19.32
C LYS A 151 19.08 21.42 -20.03
N LYS A 152 18.84 22.55 -19.35
CA LYS A 152 18.42 23.76 -20.05
C LYS A 152 19.48 23.97 -21.12
N ALA A 153 19.08 23.96 -22.39
CA ALA A 153 19.97 24.42 -23.44
C ALA A 153 20.38 25.85 -23.05
N VAL A 154 21.65 26.01 -22.69
CA VAL A 154 22.23 27.34 -22.47
C VAL A 154 22.12 28.01 -23.83
N ASN A 155 21.24 29.00 -23.93
CA ASN A 155 21.06 29.77 -25.14
C ASN A 155 22.29 30.70 -25.24
N ILE A 156 23.38 30.19 -25.82
CA ILE A 156 24.58 30.97 -26.12
C ILE A 156 24.31 31.70 -27.44
N ASN A 157 23.41 32.68 -27.41
CA ASN A 157 23.36 33.71 -28.43
C ASN A 157 23.81 35.03 -27.78
N ASN A 158 25.12 35.08 -27.51
CA ASN A 158 25.87 36.32 -27.51
C ASN A 158 26.62 36.37 -28.84
N LYS A 159 26.05 37.08 -29.83
CA LYS A 159 26.73 37.94 -30.80
C LYS A 159 25.70 38.59 -31.70
#